data_AF-A0A1H9EVZ6-F1
#
_entry.id   AF-A0A1H9EVZ6-F1
#
_cell.length_a   1.000
_cell.length_b   1.000
_cell.length_c   1.000
_cell.angle_alpha   90.00
_cell.angle_beta   90.00
_cell.angle_gamma   90.00
#
_symmetry.space_group_name_H-M   'P 1'
#
loop_
_entity.id
_entity.type
_entity.pdbx_description
1 polymer ?
#
loop_
_entity_poly.entity_id
_entity_poly.type
_entity_poly.pdbx_seq_one_letter_code
_entity_poly.pdbx_strand_id
1 'polypeptide(L)'
;MTENATPALGRRTVLQAAFAAPAVAALAGAPVAQAAPAADDSRFTIAVLPDTQYLLDEGGSDPEPVREALRSLAKRRREANIVFMAHLGDVTEHGTEREMRLADSVFDSIGNQVPYSVLAGNHDVSGDDQRGPTPYSRVFGPERFQRMKTFGGFAPGGYNSFHVITAGGRQWLLLALDWRVSDKGIQWAQGVLDEHRALPTVLTTHDLVGGSPEAALSEHGKRLWDNLIRRNDQIFLTLNGHYWPSGRVTLTNDAGNPVHLHITNYQERYYGGAGMVRFYSFDLARNVIDVETFSPWLLTHRDTLPEAETAELSGELDRFTVEIDFRRRFAGFAPPALPASRPARAVLVRGTAAYWRFDREGLPSAAAGPVAPGVVARDLTGNGNDLTVEHLHASAPDVLTWSTDHHDTQPAHASLTFAGGKAPDRGAVLRTAGNAPLNSQKFESGYTIETFLKLPSPFTGDHAFMGVLSWEGRAGDAGKHSGWSDDEPTCSLNVSGERFLQFVVYPVPVDADPTSWSHAIPVGRWTHVAIVNDGRRTTTYVDGAKIARNAAGESRGITTQGRPFVLGATQFALRYGQGFYGSLGDTRIVARALRPSEFLTARG
;
A
#
# COMPACT_ATOMS: atom_id res chain seq x y z
N MET A 1 6.96 0.68 -61.01
CA MET A 1 7.93 0.23 -62.04
C MET A 1 9.30 0.43 -61.42
N THR A 2 9.79 -0.62 -60.75
CA THR A 2 10.88 -1.53 -61.22
C THR A 2 12.25 -0.95 -60.82
N GLU A 3 12.93 -1.46 -59.78
CA GLU A 3 13.80 -2.66 -59.81
C GLU A 3 15.10 -2.43 -60.62
N ASN A 4 16.30 -2.97 -60.34
CA ASN A 4 16.84 -3.88 -59.33
C ASN A 4 18.40 -3.75 -59.33
N ALA A 5 19.25 -4.30 -58.44
CA ALA A 5 19.12 -5.14 -57.24
C ALA A 5 20.40 -4.97 -56.35
N THR A 6 20.46 -5.63 -55.19
CA THR A 6 21.69 -5.95 -54.45
C THR A 6 22.43 -7.17 -55.03
N PRO A 7 23.65 -7.49 -54.53
CA PRO A 7 23.74 -8.74 -53.76
C PRO A 7 24.55 -8.62 -52.45
N ALA A 8 24.47 -9.66 -51.61
CA ALA A 8 25.01 -9.74 -50.26
C ALA A 8 26.14 -10.80 -50.12
N LEU A 9 26.41 -11.24 -48.87
CA LEU A 9 27.41 -12.22 -48.37
C LEU A 9 28.71 -11.58 -47.83
N GLY A 10 29.35 -12.07 -46.77
CA GLY A 10 29.01 -13.19 -45.88
C GLY A 10 30.04 -13.35 -44.74
N ARG A 11 29.64 -14.00 -43.63
CA ARG A 11 30.44 -14.17 -42.39
C ARG A 11 31.74 -14.98 -42.58
N ARG A 12 32.81 -14.66 -41.82
CA ARG A 12 33.60 -15.71 -41.14
C ARG A 12 34.37 -15.26 -39.89
N THR A 13 34.49 -16.20 -38.96
CA THR A 13 35.03 -16.13 -37.60
C THR A 13 36.55 -16.32 -37.56
N VAL A 14 37.23 -15.74 -36.57
CA VAL A 14 38.50 -16.28 -36.04
C VAL A 14 38.42 -16.35 -34.52
N LEU A 15 38.73 -17.54 -33.99
CA LEU A 15 38.81 -17.89 -32.58
C LEU A 15 40.29 -18.17 -32.28
N GLN A 16 40.86 -17.55 -31.25
CA GLN A 16 42.04 -18.10 -30.58
C GLN A 16 41.90 -17.93 -29.06
N ALA A 17 42.03 -19.05 -28.35
CA ALA A 17 42.04 -19.11 -26.90
C ALA A 17 43.46 -19.48 -26.43
N ALA A 18 43.85 -18.96 -25.27
CA ALA A 18 45.00 -19.45 -24.52
C ALA A 18 44.56 -19.65 -23.07
N PHE A 19 44.67 -20.88 -22.57
CA PHE A 19 44.39 -21.23 -21.18
C PHE A 19 45.65 -21.12 -20.32
N ALA A 20 45.52 -20.52 -19.14
CA ALA A 20 46.32 -20.84 -17.97
C ALA A 20 45.48 -20.59 -16.71
N ALA A 21 45.45 -21.56 -15.80
CA ALA A 21 44.67 -21.54 -14.56
C ALA A 21 45.62 -21.50 -13.33
N PRO A 22 45.13 -21.63 -12.09
CA PRO A 22 44.22 -20.71 -11.40
C PRO A 22 44.85 -20.16 -10.10
N ALA A 23 44.46 -18.96 -9.67
CA ALA A 23 44.77 -18.46 -8.33
C ALA A 23 43.60 -18.73 -7.37
N VAL A 24 43.80 -19.64 -6.41
CA VAL A 24 42.82 -19.91 -5.34
C VAL A 24 42.92 -18.81 -4.28
N ALA A 25 42.05 -17.80 -4.38
CA ALA A 25 41.85 -16.83 -3.32
C ALA A 25 40.61 -17.23 -2.50
N ALA A 26 40.80 -17.54 -1.22
CA ALA A 26 39.72 -17.83 -0.29
C ALA A 26 38.93 -16.55 0.02
N LEU A 27 37.79 -16.35 -0.65
CA LEU A 27 36.85 -15.30 -0.33
C LEU A 27 35.94 -15.75 0.82
N ALA A 28 36.19 -15.20 2.01
CA ALA A 28 35.24 -15.26 3.12
C ALA A 28 33.90 -14.64 2.69
N GLY A 29 32.79 -15.25 3.09
CA GLY A 29 31.46 -14.87 2.63
C GLY A 29 31.10 -13.44 3.02
N ALA A 30 31.05 -12.54 2.03
CA ALA A 30 30.31 -11.29 2.16
C ALA A 30 28.80 -11.61 2.12
N PRO A 31 27.96 -10.94 2.94
CA PRO A 31 26.52 -11.10 2.83
C PRO A 31 26.08 -10.65 1.44
N VAL A 32 25.21 -11.43 0.79
CA VAL A 32 24.63 -11.06 -0.50
C VAL A 32 23.80 -9.80 -0.28
N ALA A 33 24.31 -8.65 -0.75
CA ALA A 33 23.60 -7.39 -0.71
C ALA A 33 22.29 -7.56 -1.50
N GLN A 34 21.17 -7.60 -0.78
CA GLN A 34 19.87 -7.83 -1.36
C GLN A 34 19.55 -6.66 -2.28
N ALA A 35 19.44 -6.93 -3.58
CA ALA A 35 19.15 -5.91 -4.57
C ALA A 35 17.85 -5.18 -4.18
N ALA A 36 17.92 -3.85 -4.10
CA ALA A 36 16.77 -3.04 -3.72
C ALA A 36 15.59 -3.34 -4.67
N PRO A 37 14.38 -3.61 -4.15
CA PRO A 37 13.23 -3.93 -4.99
C PRO A 37 12.94 -2.76 -5.94
N ALA A 38 12.85 -3.08 -7.24
CA ALA A 38 12.56 -2.11 -8.28
C ALA A 38 11.06 -1.81 -8.33
N ALA A 39 10.74 -0.51 -8.33
CA ALA A 39 9.38 0.06 -8.31
C ALA A 39 8.53 -0.29 -7.07
N ASP A 40 7.77 0.69 -6.60
CA ASP A 40 6.87 0.59 -5.45
C ASP A 40 5.56 -0.09 -5.86
N ASP A 41 5.64 -1.36 -6.27
CA ASP A 41 4.48 -2.14 -6.66
C ASP A 41 3.75 -2.65 -5.41
N SER A 42 3.07 -1.71 -4.76
CA SER A 42 2.14 -1.89 -3.64
C SER A 42 0.91 -2.74 -4.00
N ARG A 43 0.80 -3.17 -5.27
CA ARG A 43 -0.28 -4.00 -5.80
C ARG A 43 0.22 -5.38 -6.20
N PHE A 44 -0.60 -6.41 -5.98
CA PHE A 44 -0.35 -7.77 -6.48
C PHE A 44 -1.64 -8.59 -6.48
N THR A 45 -1.66 -9.66 -7.27
CA THR A 45 -2.87 -10.49 -7.43
C THR A 45 -2.62 -11.95 -7.07
N ILE A 46 -3.53 -12.51 -6.26
CA ILE A 46 -3.68 -13.96 -6.11
C ILE A 46 -4.87 -14.38 -6.99
N ALA A 47 -4.62 -15.29 -7.93
CA ALA A 47 -5.67 -15.90 -8.74
C ALA A 47 -6.25 -17.12 -8.03
N VAL A 48 -7.54 -17.39 -8.24
CA VAL A 48 -8.27 -18.51 -7.62
C VAL A 48 -9.04 -19.26 -8.69
N LEU A 49 -8.87 -20.57 -8.74
CA LEU A 49 -9.52 -21.47 -9.71
C LEU A 49 -10.27 -22.58 -8.95
N PRO A 50 -11.58 -22.46 -8.74
CA PRO A 50 -12.37 -23.47 -8.05
C PRO A 50 -12.78 -24.64 -8.95
N ASP A 51 -13.01 -25.79 -8.31
CA ASP A 51 -13.96 -26.86 -8.68
C ASP A 51 -14.05 -27.14 -10.19
N THR A 52 -12.96 -27.68 -10.75
CA THR A 52 -12.78 -27.91 -12.19
C THR A 52 -13.34 -29.25 -12.68
N GLN A 53 -13.86 -30.07 -11.78
CA GLN A 53 -14.28 -31.45 -12.00
C GLN A 53 -15.12 -31.71 -13.26
N TYR A 54 -16.16 -30.89 -13.55
CA TYR A 54 -17.03 -31.06 -14.73
C TYR A 54 -16.33 -30.81 -16.07
N LEU A 55 -15.14 -30.21 -16.04
CA LEU A 55 -14.29 -29.98 -17.21
C LEU A 55 -13.16 -31.01 -17.32
N LEU A 56 -12.93 -31.82 -16.27
CA LEU A 56 -11.90 -32.86 -16.18
C LEU A 56 -12.53 -34.22 -15.80
N ASP A 57 -13.63 -34.58 -16.47
CA ASP A 57 -14.35 -35.84 -16.33
C ASP A 57 -13.95 -36.83 -17.45
N GLU A 58 -13.61 -38.05 -17.04
CA GLU A 58 -13.27 -39.13 -17.95
C GLU A 58 -14.45 -39.74 -18.72
N GLY A 59 -15.68 -39.40 -18.34
CA GLY A 59 -16.94 -39.69 -19.02
C GLY A 59 -17.14 -38.91 -20.33
N GLY A 60 -16.47 -37.76 -20.50
CA GLY A 60 -16.43 -37.01 -21.76
C GLY A 60 -16.63 -35.50 -21.64
N SER A 61 -15.76 -34.81 -20.89
CA SER A 61 -15.72 -33.34 -20.81
C SER A 61 -14.78 -32.69 -21.85
N ASP A 62 -14.90 -31.36 -22.00
CA ASP A 62 -13.89 -30.53 -22.67
C ASP A 62 -12.95 -29.88 -21.64
N PRO A 63 -11.64 -30.21 -21.62
CA PRO A 63 -10.67 -29.61 -20.72
C PRO A 63 -10.14 -28.23 -21.17
N GLU A 64 -10.47 -27.77 -22.39
CA GLU A 64 -9.90 -26.54 -22.94
C GLU A 64 -10.25 -25.26 -22.16
N PRO A 65 -11.41 -25.11 -21.51
CA PRO A 65 -11.68 -23.93 -20.69
C PRO A 65 -10.74 -23.80 -19.49
N VAL A 66 -10.43 -24.92 -18.80
CA VAL A 66 -9.41 -24.94 -17.74
C VAL A 66 -8.02 -24.67 -18.33
N ARG A 67 -7.72 -25.24 -19.51
CA ARG A 67 -6.44 -25.05 -20.18
C ARG A 67 -6.19 -23.59 -20.56
N GLU A 68 -7.17 -22.90 -21.12
CA GLU A 68 -7.04 -21.48 -21.47
C GLU A 68 -7.08 -20.58 -20.23
N ALA A 69 -7.79 -20.95 -19.16
CA ALA A 69 -7.67 -20.26 -17.88
C ALA A 69 -6.20 -20.22 -17.40
N LEU A 70 -5.55 -21.38 -17.33
CA LEU A 70 -4.14 -21.50 -16.94
C LEU A 70 -3.18 -20.76 -17.87
N ARG A 71 -3.38 -20.85 -19.20
CA ARG A 71 -2.60 -20.09 -20.18
C ARG A 71 -2.81 -18.57 -20.02
N SER A 72 -4.03 -18.13 -19.76
CA SER A 72 -4.37 -16.72 -19.54
C SER A 72 -3.67 -16.16 -18.31
N LEU A 73 -3.62 -16.92 -17.20
CA LEU A 73 -2.84 -16.54 -16.02
C LEU A 73 -1.35 -16.35 -16.35
N ALA A 74 -0.75 -17.29 -17.10
CA ALA A 74 0.64 -17.18 -17.53
C ALA A 74 0.88 -15.94 -18.43
N LYS A 75 0.01 -15.71 -19.43
CA LYS A 75 0.05 -14.54 -20.34
C LYS A 75 -0.09 -13.22 -19.57
N ARG A 76 -1.09 -13.11 -18.68
CA ARG A 76 -1.44 -11.88 -17.94
C ARG A 76 -0.57 -11.61 -16.73
N ARG A 77 0.30 -12.55 -16.33
CA ARG A 77 1.10 -12.48 -15.10
C ARG A 77 1.74 -11.12 -14.83
N ARG A 78 2.34 -10.50 -15.85
CA ARG A 78 3.02 -9.20 -15.72
C ARG A 78 2.06 -8.01 -15.66
N GLU A 79 0.93 -8.09 -16.35
CA GLU A 79 -0.05 -7.02 -16.48
C GLU A 79 -0.89 -6.89 -15.20
N ALA A 80 -1.40 -8.02 -14.70
CA ALA A 80 -2.20 -8.09 -13.49
C ALA A 80 -1.36 -8.39 -12.21
N ASN A 81 -0.03 -8.29 -12.30
CA ASN A 81 0.94 -8.70 -11.26
C ASN A 81 0.55 -9.96 -10.47
N ILE A 82 0.29 -11.06 -11.20
CA ILE A 82 -0.14 -12.33 -10.60
C ILE A 82 1.07 -13.00 -9.94
N VAL A 83 1.04 -13.07 -8.62
CA VAL A 83 2.13 -13.63 -7.80
C VAL A 83 1.91 -15.09 -7.42
N PHE A 84 0.65 -15.54 -7.43
CA PHE A 84 0.26 -16.91 -7.08
C PHE A 84 -1.10 -17.30 -7.68
N MET A 85 -1.35 -18.60 -7.86
CA MET A 85 -2.68 -19.17 -8.13
C MET A 85 -3.01 -20.27 -7.11
N ALA A 86 -4.21 -20.23 -6.52
CA ALA A 86 -4.72 -21.28 -5.65
C ALA A 86 -5.90 -22.00 -6.31
N HIS A 87 -5.78 -23.31 -6.51
CA HIS A 87 -6.90 -24.19 -6.87
C HIS A 87 -7.54 -24.75 -5.59
N LEU A 88 -8.87 -24.81 -5.53
CA LEU A 88 -9.67 -25.03 -4.31
C LEU A 88 -10.22 -26.46 -4.15
N GLY A 89 -9.65 -27.44 -4.86
CA GLY A 89 -10.11 -28.83 -4.80
C GLY A 89 -11.21 -29.14 -5.81
N ASP A 90 -11.59 -30.41 -5.85
CA ASP A 90 -12.37 -31.03 -6.92
C ASP A 90 -11.75 -30.71 -8.29
N VAL A 91 -10.52 -31.19 -8.44
CA VAL A 91 -9.78 -31.13 -9.69
C VAL A 91 -10.53 -31.93 -10.75
N THR A 92 -10.98 -33.14 -10.41
CA THR A 92 -11.64 -34.11 -11.31
C THR A 92 -12.95 -34.66 -10.73
N GLU A 93 -13.79 -35.30 -11.55
CA GLU A 93 -15.14 -35.75 -11.14
C GLU A 93 -15.15 -37.06 -10.33
N HIS A 94 -14.15 -37.92 -10.49
CA HIS A 94 -14.13 -39.27 -9.89
C HIS A 94 -12.78 -39.64 -9.25
N GLY A 95 -11.80 -38.73 -9.23
CA GLY A 95 -10.46 -38.93 -8.67
C GLY A 95 -9.64 -40.04 -9.34
N THR A 96 -10.00 -40.47 -10.56
CA THR A 96 -9.36 -41.65 -11.18
C THR A 96 -7.93 -41.39 -11.63
N GLU A 97 -7.16 -42.45 -11.85
CA GLU A 97 -5.83 -42.33 -12.45
C GLU A 97 -5.86 -41.82 -13.91
N ARG A 98 -6.98 -41.99 -14.63
CA ARG A 98 -7.17 -41.47 -15.99
C ARG A 98 -7.51 -39.98 -15.97
N GLU A 99 -8.38 -39.54 -15.08
CA GLU A 99 -8.68 -38.11 -14.87
C GLU A 99 -7.48 -37.34 -14.33
N MET A 100 -6.79 -37.87 -13.32
CA MET A 100 -5.62 -37.19 -12.74
C MET A 100 -4.48 -37.03 -13.74
N ARG A 101 -4.31 -37.96 -14.70
CA ARG A 101 -3.41 -37.78 -15.85
C ARG A 101 -3.90 -36.71 -16.84
N LEU A 102 -5.20 -36.61 -17.06
CA LEU A 102 -5.76 -35.53 -17.89
C LEU A 102 -5.49 -34.18 -17.21
N ALA A 103 -5.81 -34.05 -15.93
CA ALA A 103 -5.54 -32.88 -15.10
C ALA A 103 -4.04 -32.51 -15.13
N ASP A 104 -3.13 -33.48 -14.97
CA ASP A 104 -1.68 -33.25 -15.08
C ASP A 104 -1.30 -32.54 -16.40
N SER A 105 -1.76 -33.11 -17.52
CA SER A 105 -1.52 -32.56 -18.87
C SER A 105 -2.16 -31.18 -19.11
N VAL A 106 -3.22 -30.85 -18.36
CA VAL A 106 -3.88 -29.54 -18.41
C VAL A 106 -3.08 -28.54 -17.60
N PHE A 107 -2.69 -28.88 -16.37
CA PHE A 107 -1.90 -28.05 -15.46
C PHE A 107 -0.50 -27.72 -15.98
N ASP A 108 0.11 -28.57 -16.81
CA ASP A 108 1.34 -28.24 -17.56
C ASP A 108 1.23 -26.94 -18.39
N SER A 109 0.01 -26.53 -18.76
CA SER A 109 -0.23 -25.33 -19.59
C SER A 109 0.04 -24.00 -18.86
N ILE A 110 0.13 -24.00 -17.52
CA ILE A 110 0.60 -22.83 -16.74
C ILE A 110 2.13 -22.71 -16.78
N GLY A 111 2.82 -23.83 -17.05
CA GLY A 111 4.27 -23.97 -17.01
C GLY A 111 4.90 -23.51 -15.69
N ASN A 112 6.17 -23.11 -15.76
CA ASN A 112 6.89 -22.53 -14.61
C ASN A 112 6.69 -21.01 -14.46
N GLN A 113 5.60 -20.45 -15.02
CA GLN A 113 5.43 -18.99 -15.12
C GLN A 113 4.80 -18.39 -13.86
N VAL A 114 3.73 -18.98 -13.35
CA VAL A 114 2.99 -18.56 -12.16
C VAL A 114 3.16 -19.66 -11.10
N PRO A 115 3.64 -19.38 -9.88
CA PRO A 115 3.62 -20.35 -8.79
C PRO A 115 2.18 -20.66 -8.37
N TYR A 116 1.89 -21.90 -7.98
CA TYR A 116 0.53 -22.29 -7.60
C TYR A 116 0.50 -23.40 -6.55
N SER A 117 -0.66 -23.54 -5.91
CA SER A 117 -1.05 -24.71 -5.11
C SER A 117 -2.30 -25.34 -5.70
N VAL A 118 -2.42 -26.65 -5.53
CA VAL A 118 -3.66 -27.42 -5.74
C VAL A 118 -3.89 -28.18 -4.44
N LEU A 119 -5.11 -28.16 -3.91
CA LEU A 119 -5.55 -29.02 -2.80
C LEU A 119 -6.57 -30.05 -3.33
N ALA A 120 -6.89 -31.10 -2.56
CA ALA A 120 -7.87 -32.11 -2.99
C ALA A 120 -9.28 -31.78 -2.47
N GLY A 121 -10.30 -32.05 -3.29
CA GLY A 121 -11.71 -32.02 -2.89
C GLY A 121 -12.31 -33.42 -2.68
N ASN A 122 -13.61 -33.52 -2.45
CA ASN A 122 -14.28 -34.79 -2.15
C ASN A 122 -14.50 -35.72 -3.36
N HIS A 123 -14.38 -35.22 -4.58
CA HIS A 123 -14.38 -36.02 -5.81
C HIS A 123 -12.96 -36.55 -6.12
N ASP A 124 -11.90 -35.84 -5.72
CA ASP A 124 -10.52 -36.25 -5.94
C ASP A 124 -10.08 -37.43 -5.04
N VAL A 125 -10.60 -37.50 -3.81
CA VAL A 125 -10.14 -38.41 -2.74
C VAL A 125 -11.25 -38.74 -1.72
N SER A 126 -11.09 -39.85 -1.00
CA SER A 126 -11.95 -40.22 0.12
C SER A 126 -11.20 -40.28 1.46
N GLY A 127 -11.93 -40.09 2.57
CA GLY A 127 -11.36 -40.02 3.92
C GLY A 127 -10.69 -38.68 4.22
N ASP A 128 -9.87 -38.66 5.27
CA ASP A 128 -9.12 -37.48 5.73
C ASP A 128 -7.70 -37.41 5.14
N ASP A 129 -6.97 -36.35 5.47
CA ASP A 129 -5.58 -36.15 5.04
C ASP A 129 -4.54 -37.17 5.56
N GLN A 130 -4.97 -38.18 6.34
CA GLN A 130 -4.13 -39.31 6.79
C GLN A 130 -4.27 -40.55 5.91
N ARG A 131 -5.13 -40.50 4.87
CA ARG A 131 -5.22 -41.53 3.84
C ARG A 131 -3.86 -41.80 3.17
N GLY A 132 -3.67 -43.02 2.69
CA GLY A 132 -2.48 -43.38 1.89
C GLY A 132 -2.45 -42.71 0.50
N PRO A 133 -1.41 -42.96 -0.32
CA PRO A 133 -1.24 -42.32 -1.62
C PRO A 133 -2.37 -42.60 -2.63
N THR A 134 -3.08 -41.55 -3.05
CA THR A 134 -4.14 -41.58 -4.07
C THR A 134 -3.59 -41.25 -5.47
N PRO A 135 -4.39 -41.34 -6.55
CA PRO A 135 -4.01 -40.79 -7.86
C PRO A 135 -3.69 -39.29 -7.79
N TYR A 136 -4.49 -38.50 -7.07
CA TYR A 136 -4.24 -37.08 -6.78
C TYR A 136 -2.83 -36.85 -6.23
N SER A 137 -2.40 -37.57 -5.17
CA SER A 137 -1.13 -37.28 -4.49
C SER A 137 0.11 -37.62 -5.33
N ARG A 138 -0.04 -38.37 -6.43
CA ARG A 138 1.02 -38.67 -7.38
C ARG A 138 1.21 -37.54 -8.40
N VAL A 139 0.14 -36.81 -8.69
CA VAL A 139 0.11 -35.70 -9.67
C VAL A 139 0.34 -34.36 -8.98
N PHE A 140 -0.34 -34.12 -7.86
CA PHE A 140 -0.24 -32.89 -7.06
C PHE A 140 0.51 -33.13 -5.74
N GLY A 141 1.52 -34.00 -5.77
CA GLY A 141 2.43 -34.24 -4.64
C GLY A 141 3.63 -33.28 -4.59
N PRO A 142 4.50 -33.43 -3.56
CA PRO A 142 5.68 -32.57 -3.36
C PRO A 142 6.59 -32.42 -4.57
N GLU A 143 6.72 -33.47 -5.39
CA GLU A 143 7.61 -33.48 -6.56
C GLU A 143 7.26 -32.42 -7.61
N ARG A 144 5.97 -32.08 -7.75
CA ARG A 144 5.46 -31.03 -8.65
C ARG A 144 5.87 -29.64 -8.16
N PHE A 145 5.76 -29.40 -6.85
CA PHE A 145 5.86 -28.07 -6.27
C PHE A 145 7.26 -27.69 -5.77
N GLN A 146 8.11 -28.67 -5.42
CA GLN A 146 9.44 -28.45 -4.81
C GLN A 146 10.40 -27.52 -5.59
N ARG A 147 10.16 -27.28 -6.89
CA ARG A 147 10.96 -26.37 -7.72
C ARG A 147 10.43 -24.94 -7.77
N MET A 148 9.25 -24.68 -7.23
CA MET A 148 8.68 -23.34 -7.16
C MET A 148 9.36 -22.52 -6.07
N LYS A 149 9.75 -21.28 -6.37
CA LYS A 149 10.40 -20.38 -5.39
C LYS A 149 9.54 -20.05 -4.17
N THR A 150 8.23 -20.24 -4.27
CA THR A 150 7.29 -20.01 -3.16
C THR A 150 7.08 -21.26 -2.31
N PHE A 151 7.52 -22.44 -2.72
CA PHE A 151 7.24 -23.68 -2.00
C PHE A 151 7.92 -23.70 -0.62
N GLY A 152 7.13 -23.90 0.43
CA GLY A 152 7.61 -23.99 1.81
C GLY A 152 7.68 -25.43 2.32
N GLY A 153 6.65 -26.25 2.05
CA GLY A 153 6.62 -27.65 2.47
C GLY A 153 5.28 -28.35 2.27
N PHE A 154 5.26 -29.64 2.61
CA PHE A 154 4.06 -30.48 2.72
C PHE A 154 3.98 -31.11 4.11
N ALA A 155 2.77 -31.40 4.56
CA ALA A 155 2.54 -32.33 5.67
C ALA A 155 3.04 -33.74 5.32
N PRO A 156 3.44 -34.58 6.29
CA PRO A 156 3.94 -35.94 6.03
C PRO A 156 2.99 -36.87 5.23
N GLY A 157 1.68 -36.56 5.19
CA GLY A 157 0.70 -37.28 4.36
C GLY A 157 0.62 -36.82 2.89
N GLY A 158 1.21 -35.68 2.53
CA GLY A 158 1.23 -35.17 1.15
C GLY A 158 -0.04 -34.44 0.68
N TYR A 159 -0.98 -34.12 1.57
CA TYR A 159 -2.27 -33.48 1.22
C TYR A 159 -2.48 -32.05 1.74
N ASN A 160 -1.64 -31.59 2.67
CA ASN A 160 -1.58 -30.19 3.06
C ASN A 160 -0.22 -29.62 2.65
N SER A 161 -0.18 -28.40 2.16
CA SER A 161 1.05 -27.70 1.75
C SER A 161 1.03 -26.24 2.18
N PHE A 162 2.20 -25.61 2.18
CA PHE A 162 2.31 -24.17 2.39
C PHE A 162 3.32 -23.54 1.44
N HIS A 163 3.06 -22.27 1.14
CA HIS A 163 3.87 -21.45 0.26
C HIS A 163 4.13 -20.07 0.89
N VAL A 164 5.34 -19.55 0.72
CA VAL A 164 5.73 -18.18 1.09
C VAL A 164 5.84 -17.32 -0.17
N ILE A 165 4.98 -16.31 -0.27
CA ILE A 165 4.87 -15.42 -1.42
C ILE A 165 5.51 -14.08 -1.05
N THR A 166 6.40 -13.55 -1.90
CA THR A 166 6.96 -12.20 -1.73
C THR A 166 6.28 -11.25 -2.70
N ALA A 167 5.51 -10.29 -2.18
CA ALA A 167 4.70 -9.35 -2.97
C ALA A 167 4.37 -8.09 -2.15
N GLY A 168 4.20 -6.93 -2.80
CA GLY A 168 3.86 -5.69 -2.10
C GLY A 168 4.88 -5.26 -1.04
N GLY A 169 6.17 -5.48 -1.31
CA GLY A 169 7.26 -5.17 -0.37
C GLY A 169 7.35 -6.06 0.88
N ARG A 170 6.51 -7.11 1.01
CA ARG A 170 6.51 -8.02 2.17
C ARG A 170 6.36 -9.49 1.78
N GLN A 171 6.43 -10.37 2.78
CA GLN A 171 6.11 -11.78 2.64
C GLN A 171 4.71 -12.09 3.18
N TRP A 172 4.09 -13.10 2.57
CA TRP A 172 2.76 -13.63 2.86
C TRP A 172 2.85 -15.15 2.94
N LEU A 173 2.05 -15.76 3.81
CA LEU A 173 1.89 -17.20 3.87
C LEU A 173 0.61 -17.59 3.13
N LEU A 174 0.68 -18.61 2.28
CA LEU A 174 -0.50 -19.30 1.76
C LEU A 174 -0.47 -20.73 2.26
N LEU A 175 -1.53 -21.14 2.95
CA LEU A 175 -1.67 -22.46 3.57
C LEU A 175 -2.80 -23.20 2.84
N ALA A 176 -2.45 -24.22 2.06
CA ALA A 176 -3.39 -25.04 1.31
C ALA A 176 -3.64 -26.35 2.07
N LEU A 177 -4.86 -26.49 2.58
CA LEU A 177 -5.29 -27.62 3.40
C LEU A 177 -6.28 -28.50 2.64
N ASP A 178 -6.28 -29.78 2.97
CA ASP A 178 -7.19 -30.78 2.42
C ASP A 178 -8.68 -30.47 2.69
N TRP A 179 -9.60 -31.09 1.92
CA TRP A 179 -11.04 -31.02 2.19
C TRP A 179 -11.47 -31.63 3.53
N ARG A 180 -10.70 -32.59 4.07
CA ARG A 180 -10.93 -33.20 5.38
C ARG A 180 -9.62 -33.26 6.16
N VAL A 181 -9.21 -32.10 6.68
CA VAL A 181 -8.02 -31.97 7.54
C VAL A 181 -8.22 -32.76 8.84
N SER A 182 -7.33 -33.72 9.16
CA SER A 182 -7.38 -34.44 10.44
C SER A 182 -6.84 -33.59 11.60
N ASP A 183 -6.89 -34.11 12.83
CA ASP A 183 -6.28 -33.42 13.99
C ASP A 183 -4.76 -33.28 13.82
N LYS A 184 -4.10 -34.24 13.16
CA LYS A 184 -2.67 -34.16 12.81
C LYS A 184 -2.41 -33.11 11.73
N GLY A 185 -3.32 -32.96 10.77
CA GLY A 185 -3.29 -31.88 9.77
C GLY A 185 -3.38 -30.50 10.42
N ILE A 186 -4.31 -30.32 11.37
CA ILE A 186 -4.47 -29.09 12.15
C ILE A 186 -3.20 -28.82 13.00
N GLN A 187 -2.64 -29.84 13.65
CA GLN A 187 -1.39 -29.70 14.42
C GLN A 187 -0.20 -29.30 13.53
N TRP A 188 -0.06 -29.91 12.35
CA TRP A 188 0.97 -29.53 11.38
C TRP A 188 0.77 -28.09 10.88
N ALA A 189 -0.47 -27.71 10.54
CA ALA A 189 -0.83 -26.37 10.13
C ALA A 189 -0.50 -25.34 11.23
N GLN A 190 -0.80 -25.63 12.49
CA GLN A 190 -0.41 -24.78 13.62
C GLN A 190 1.11 -24.65 13.73
N GLY A 191 1.88 -25.73 13.51
CA GLY A 191 3.34 -25.68 13.46
C GLY A 191 3.87 -24.72 12.38
N VAL A 192 3.31 -24.76 11.17
CA VAL A 192 3.66 -23.83 10.08
C VAL A 192 3.33 -22.38 10.46
N LEU A 193 2.16 -22.11 11.04
CA LEU A 193 1.80 -20.78 11.52
C LEU A 193 2.76 -20.30 12.63
N ASP A 194 3.12 -21.20 13.54
CA ASP A 194 4.02 -20.96 14.68
C ASP A 194 5.48 -20.71 14.27
N GLU A 195 5.94 -21.25 13.15
CA GLU A 195 7.23 -20.96 12.52
C GLU A 195 7.18 -19.65 11.69
N HIS A 196 6.01 -19.29 11.18
CA HIS A 196 5.79 -18.13 10.30
C HIS A 196 4.91 -17.02 10.93
N ARG A 197 5.00 -16.81 12.26
CA ARG A 197 4.14 -15.88 13.04
C ARG A 197 4.08 -14.44 12.52
N ALA A 198 5.10 -13.99 11.78
CA ALA A 198 5.18 -12.65 11.22
C ALA A 198 4.61 -12.52 9.78
N LEU A 199 3.99 -13.57 9.23
CA LEU A 199 3.46 -13.57 7.87
C LEU A 199 1.93 -13.55 7.86
N PRO A 200 1.29 -12.47 7.33
CA PRO A 200 -0.14 -12.49 7.08
C PRO A 200 -0.50 -13.67 6.17
N THR A 201 -1.55 -14.39 6.54
CA THR A 201 -1.84 -15.72 6.02
C THR A 201 -3.18 -15.76 5.31
N VAL A 202 -3.16 -16.28 4.08
CA VAL A 202 -4.33 -16.73 3.34
C VAL A 202 -4.44 -18.25 3.52
N LEU A 203 -5.62 -18.75 3.94
CA LEU A 203 -5.88 -20.18 4.08
C LEU A 203 -6.82 -20.64 2.97
N THR A 204 -6.46 -21.69 2.24
CA THR A 204 -7.33 -22.33 1.25
C THR A 204 -7.66 -23.75 1.71
N THR A 205 -8.91 -24.15 1.60
CA THR A 205 -9.38 -25.54 1.79
C THR A 205 -10.57 -25.76 0.87
N HIS A 206 -11.05 -26.98 0.71
CA HIS A 206 -12.22 -27.24 -0.12
C HIS A 206 -13.54 -26.95 0.63
N ASP A 207 -13.67 -27.35 1.90
CA ASP A 207 -14.90 -27.20 2.70
C ASP A 207 -14.65 -26.29 3.93
N LEU A 208 -15.28 -25.10 3.94
CA LEU A 208 -15.24 -24.18 5.08
C LEU A 208 -16.56 -23.42 5.29
N VAL A 209 -16.98 -22.60 4.32
CA VAL A 209 -18.26 -21.89 4.36
C VAL A 209 -19.10 -22.21 3.13
N GLY A 210 -20.42 -22.17 3.28
CA GLY A 210 -21.39 -22.38 2.20
C GLY A 210 -22.68 -21.59 2.44
N GLY A 211 -23.51 -21.45 1.41
CA GLY A 211 -24.70 -20.61 1.44
C GLY A 211 -24.46 -19.20 0.89
N SER A 212 -25.55 -18.50 0.56
CA SER A 212 -25.52 -17.26 -0.20
C SER A 212 -26.79 -16.42 0.07
N PRO A 213 -26.72 -15.08 0.08
CA PRO A 213 -25.50 -14.27 -0.08
C PRO A 213 -24.60 -14.29 1.18
N GLU A 214 -25.20 -14.37 2.37
CA GLU A 214 -24.47 -14.59 3.63
C GLU A 214 -24.09 -16.07 3.79
N ALA A 215 -22.79 -16.37 3.69
CA ALA A 215 -22.29 -17.72 3.91
C ALA A 215 -22.24 -18.08 5.41
N ALA A 216 -22.35 -19.38 5.72
CA ALA A 216 -22.22 -19.91 7.08
C ALA A 216 -21.19 -21.03 7.12
N LEU A 217 -20.54 -21.22 8.28
CA LEU A 217 -19.59 -22.32 8.49
C LEU A 217 -20.30 -23.68 8.39
N SER A 218 -19.75 -24.57 7.57
CA SER A 218 -20.14 -25.98 7.54
C SER A 218 -19.77 -26.69 8.86
N GLU A 219 -20.10 -27.97 9.00
CA GLU A 219 -19.66 -28.75 10.17
C GLU A 219 -18.13 -28.85 10.24
N HIS A 220 -17.46 -29.14 9.11
CA HIS A 220 -16.01 -29.16 9.05
C HIS A 220 -15.42 -27.74 9.22
N GLY A 221 -16.08 -26.74 8.64
CA GLY A 221 -15.70 -25.35 8.75
C GLY A 221 -15.71 -24.84 10.19
N LYS A 222 -16.70 -25.22 11.01
CA LYS A 222 -16.71 -24.94 12.45
C LYS A 222 -15.50 -25.56 13.14
N ARG A 223 -15.15 -26.81 12.81
CA ARG A 223 -13.97 -27.48 13.38
C ARG A 223 -12.65 -26.79 12.99
N LEU A 224 -12.49 -26.32 11.74
CA LEU A 224 -11.33 -25.52 11.34
C LEU A 224 -11.33 -24.12 11.99
N TRP A 225 -12.50 -23.50 12.10
CA TRP A 225 -12.68 -22.21 12.76
C TRP A 225 -12.23 -22.25 14.21
N ASP A 226 -12.75 -23.21 14.99
CA ASP A 226 -12.52 -23.31 16.43
C ASP A 226 -11.13 -23.79 16.84
N ASN A 227 -10.46 -24.58 16.00
CA ASN A 227 -9.18 -25.22 16.34
C ASN A 227 -7.97 -24.59 15.64
N LEU A 228 -8.18 -23.79 14.59
CA LEU A 228 -7.10 -23.15 13.84
C LEU A 228 -7.38 -21.67 13.56
N ILE A 229 -8.43 -21.33 12.81
CA ILE A 229 -8.56 -20.00 12.20
C ILE A 229 -8.73 -18.89 13.25
N ARG A 230 -9.70 -19.01 14.17
CA ARG A 230 -10.01 -17.91 15.10
C ARG A 230 -8.91 -17.63 16.13
N ARG A 231 -8.01 -18.59 16.35
CA ARG A 231 -6.92 -18.49 17.35
C ARG A 231 -5.66 -17.85 16.77
N ASN A 232 -5.50 -17.83 15.46
CA ASN A 232 -4.30 -17.37 14.78
C ASN A 232 -4.56 -16.04 14.07
N ASP A 233 -4.21 -14.93 14.73
CA ASP A 233 -4.49 -13.59 14.21
C ASP A 233 -3.87 -13.30 12.83
N GLN A 234 -2.82 -14.04 12.45
CA GLN A 234 -2.23 -13.96 11.12
C GLN A 234 -3.16 -14.40 9.99
N ILE A 235 -4.17 -15.24 10.24
CA ILE A 235 -5.16 -15.62 9.23
C ILE A 235 -6.20 -14.49 9.11
N PHE A 236 -6.32 -13.90 7.92
CA PHE A 236 -7.21 -12.77 7.65
C PHE A 236 -8.15 -13.00 6.46
N LEU A 237 -7.82 -13.93 5.57
CA LEU A 237 -8.61 -14.31 4.41
C LEU A 237 -8.62 -15.83 4.29
N THR A 238 -9.79 -16.41 4.08
CA THR A 238 -9.94 -17.84 3.77
C THR A 238 -10.78 -18.04 2.51
N LEU A 239 -10.41 -19.02 1.71
CA LEU A 239 -11.01 -19.29 0.39
C LEU A 239 -11.38 -20.76 0.30
N ASN A 240 -12.62 -21.08 -0.09
CA ASN A 240 -13.04 -22.47 -0.31
C ASN A 240 -13.96 -22.68 -1.51
N GLY A 241 -14.02 -23.93 -1.95
CA GLY A 241 -14.89 -24.48 -3.01
C GLY A 241 -16.02 -25.32 -2.40
N HIS A 242 -16.34 -26.47 -3.00
CA HIS A 242 -17.32 -27.46 -2.54
C HIS A 242 -18.80 -27.06 -2.65
N TYR A 243 -19.16 -25.87 -2.17
CA TYR A 243 -20.54 -25.40 -2.14
C TYR A 243 -20.85 -24.38 -3.23
N TRP A 244 -22.02 -24.51 -3.84
CA TRP A 244 -22.62 -23.48 -4.68
C TRP A 244 -24.04 -23.17 -4.18
N PRO A 245 -24.58 -21.95 -4.42
CA PRO A 245 -23.93 -20.81 -5.06
C PRO A 245 -22.83 -20.15 -4.21
N SER A 246 -21.97 -19.37 -4.87
CA SER A 246 -20.93 -18.53 -4.25
C SER A 246 -21.50 -17.55 -3.21
N GLY A 247 -20.68 -17.12 -2.25
CA GLY A 247 -21.11 -16.35 -1.08
C GLY A 247 -19.95 -15.90 -0.18
N ARG A 248 -20.21 -15.09 0.85
CA ARG A 248 -19.18 -14.61 1.77
C ARG A 248 -19.71 -14.31 3.17
N VAL A 249 -18.81 -14.35 4.16
CA VAL A 249 -19.06 -13.89 5.53
C VAL A 249 -17.78 -13.31 6.13
N THR A 250 -17.91 -12.36 7.06
CA THR A 250 -16.79 -11.88 7.87
C THR A 250 -17.05 -12.24 9.33
N LEU A 251 -16.09 -12.91 9.96
CA LEU A 251 -16.16 -13.34 11.36
C LEU A 251 -15.03 -12.68 12.15
N THR A 252 -15.23 -12.48 13.45
CA THR A 252 -14.22 -11.88 14.33
C THR A 252 -13.39 -12.98 15.02
N ASN A 253 -12.06 -12.89 14.95
CA ASN A 253 -11.15 -13.82 15.61
C ASN A 253 -10.96 -13.50 17.12
N ASP A 254 -10.24 -14.36 17.84
CA ASP A 254 -9.96 -14.22 19.27
C ASP A 254 -9.12 -12.97 19.60
N ALA A 255 -8.46 -12.36 18.62
CA ALA A 255 -7.73 -11.09 18.75
C ALA A 255 -8.61 -9.85 18.48
N GLY A 256 -9.91 -10.03 18.20
CA GLY A 256 -10.84 -8.95 17.92
C GLY A 256 -10.79 -8.39 16.48
N ASN A 257 -10.03 -9.04 15.59
CA ASN A 257 -9.85 -8.62 14.20
C ASN A 257 -10.79 -9.38 13.25
N PRO A 258 -11.18 -8.79 12.11
CA PRO A 258 -11.93 -9.49 11.08
C PRO A 258 -11.09 -10.55 10.36
N VAL A 259 -11.78 -11.63 10.00
CA VAL A 259 -11.36 -12.67 9.04
C VAL A 259 -12.45 -12.75 7.98
N HIS A 260 -12.06 -12.67 6.72
CA HIS A 260 -12.97 -12.74 5.57
C HIS A 260 -13.01 -14.17 5.03
N LEU A 261 -14.18 -14.81 5.04
CA LEU A 261 -14.36 -16.19 4.59
C LEU A 261 -15.21 -16.18 3.32
N HIS A 262 -14.62 -16.56 2.19
CA HIS A 262 -15.29 -16.54 0.89
C HIS A 262 -15.41 -17.94 0.31
N ILE A 263 -16.62 -18.28 -0.12
CA ILE A 263 -16.94 -19.48 -0.90
C ILE A 263 -17.06 -19.09 -2.38
N THR A 264 -16.37 -19.83 -3.24
CA THR A 264 -16.38 -19.62 -4.68
C THR A 264 -16.42 -20.96 -5.41
N ASN A 265 -17.50 -21.19 -6.15
CA ASN A 265 -17.71 -22.32 -7.06
C ASN A 265 -18.61 -21.80 -8.20
N TYR A 266 -18.37 -22.28 -9.42
CA TYR A 266 -19.04 -21.86 -10.65
C TYR A 266 -19.56 -23.03 -11.51
N GLN A 267 -19.56 -24.26 -11.00
CA GLN A 267 -20.01 -25.44 -11.74
C GLN A 267 -21.44 -25.34 -12.26
N GLU A 268 -22.29 -24.51 -11.63
CA GLU A 268 -23.66 -24.23 -12.05
C GLU A 268 -23.76 -23.32 -13.29
N ARG A 269 -22.64 -22.74 -13.75
CA ARG A 269 -22.57 -21.84 -14.90
C ARG A 269 -22.42 -22.58 -16.22
N TYR A 270 -22.67 -21.84 -17.31
CA TYR A 270 -22.61 -22.35 -18.67
C TYR A 270 -21.32 -23.14 -18.95
N TYR A 271 -21.45 -24.22 -19.71
CA TYR A 271 -20.34 -25.10 -20.11
C TYR A 271 -19.51 -25.61 -18.92
N GLY A 272 -20.18 -26.14 -17.89
CA GLY A 272 -19.54 -26.77 -16.71
C GLY A 272 -18.68 -25.82 -15.89
N GLY A 273 -19.05 -24.54 -15.82
CA GLY A 273 -18.25 -23.48 -15.17
C GLY A 273 -17.12 -22.88 -16.02
N ALA A 274 -16.92 -23.37 -17.25
CA ALA A 274 -16.06 -22.79 -18.31
C ALA A 274 -14.70 -22.23 -17.87
N GLY A 275 -14.03 -22.84 -16.87
CA GLY A 275 -12.73 -22.40 -16.36
C GLY A 275 -12.73 -20.99 -15.76
N MET A 276 -13.80 -20.60 -15.07
CA MET A 276 -13.85 -19.31 -14.37
C MET A 276 -12.74 -19.15 -13.32
N VAL A 277 -12.18 -17.96 -13.27
CA VAL A 277 -11.12 -17.53 -12.35
C VAL A 277 -11.62 -16.33 -11.55
N ARG A 278 -11.32 -16.30 -10.25
CA ARG A 278 -11.50 -15.12 -9.40
C ARG A 278 -10.13 -14.52 -9.05
N PHE A 279 -9.96 -13.23 -9.28
CA PHE A 279 -8.78 -12.47 -8.84
C PHE A 279 -9.02 -11.84 -7.48
N TYR A 280 -7.99 -11.86 -6.65
CA TYR A 280 -7.87 -11.10 -5.41
C TYR A 280 -6.70 -10.15 -5.57
N SER A 281 -7.02 -8.92 -5.99
CA SER A 281 -6.08 -7.85 -6.32
C SER A 281 -5.85 -6.97 -5.09
N PHE A 282 -4.78 -7.26 -4.35
CA PHE A 282 -4.35 -6.50 -3.18
C PHE A 282 -3.82 -5.14 -3.61
N ASP A 283 -4.21 -4.07 -2.92
CA ASP A 283 -3.63 -2.74 -3.06
C ASP A 283 -3.33 -2.17 -1.68
N LEU A 284 -2.05 -2.28 -1.28
CA LEU A 284 -1.54 -1.83 0.02
C LEU A 284 -1.56 -0.30 0.16
N ALA A 285 -1.60 0.45 -0.96
CA ALA A 285 -1.64 1.91 -0.93
C ALA A 285 -3.08 2.46 -0.79
N ARG A 286 -4.07 1.74 -1.32
CA ARG A 286 -5.50 2.01 -1.09
C ARG A 286 -6.06 1.35 0.17
N ASN A 287 -5.35 0.40 0.78
CA ASN A 287 -5.86 -0.43 1.88
C ASN A 287 -7.09 -1.25 1.48
N VAL A 288 -7.03 -1.92 0.32
CA VAL A 288 -8.12 -2.77 -0.17
C VAL A 288 -7.64 -4.08 -0.80
N ILE A 289 -8.56 -5.03 -0.93
CA ILE A 289 -8.47 -6.16 -1.86
C ILE A 289 -9.66 -6.05 -2.82
N ASP A 290 -9.41 -5.76 -4.09
CA ASP A 290 -10.44 -5.79 -5.12
C ASP A 290 -10.61 -7.21 -5.64
N VAL A 291 -11.85 -7.67 -5.73
CA VAL A 291 -12.24 -9.00 -6.18
C VAL A 291 -12.99 -8.88 -7.50
N GLU A 292 -12.61 -9.68 -8.49
CA GLU A 292 -13.28 -9.76 -9.79
C GLU A 292 -13.28 -11.20 -10.32
N THR A 293 -14.29 -11.57 -11.10
CA THR A 293 -14.51 -12.96 -11.54
C THR A 293 -14.81 -13.00 -13.04
N PHE A 294 -14.13 -13.87 -13.79
CA PHE A 294 -14.30 -14.01 -15.23
C PHE A 294 -13.88 -15.38 -15.76
N SER A 295 -14.40 -15.81 -16.91
CA SER A 295 -13.91 -16.97 -17.68
C SER A 295 -12.98 -16.50 -18.81
N PRO A 296 -11.67 -16.81 -18.75
CA PRO A 296 -10.76 -16.51 -19.84
C PRO A 296 -11.14 -17.17 -21.17
N TRP A 297 -11.77 -18.34 -21.13
CA TRP A 297 -12.20 -19.07 -22.32
C TRP A 297 -13.45 -18.46 -22.95
N LEU A 298 -14.46 -18.07 -22.17
CA LEU A 298 -15.62 -17.35 -22.72
C LEU A 298 -15.19 -16.00 -23.30
N LEU A 299 -14.22 -15.31 -22.69
CA LEU A 299 -13.66 -14.06 -23.25
C LEU A 299 -13.10 -14.23 -24.67
N THR A 300 -12.53 -15.39 -25.03
CA THR A 300 -12.02 -15.65 -26.39
C THR A 300 -13.10 -16.10 -27.38
N HIS A 301 -14.33 -16.35 -26.92
CA HIS A 301 -15.46 -16.83 -27.73
C HIS A 301 -16.64 -15.83 -27.80
N ARG A 302 -16.40 -14.56 -27.40
CA ARG A 302 -17.41 -13.49 -27.36
C ARG A 302 -18.20 -13.29 -28.66
N ASP A 303 -17.56 -13.47 -29.81
CA ASP A 303 -18.20 -13.28 -31.12
C ASP A 303 -18.94 -14.53 -31.63
N THR A 304 -18.87 -15.66 -30.92
CA THR A 304 -19.35 -16.97 -31.39
C THR A 304 -20.30 -17.71 -30.43
N LEU A 305 -20.29 -17.38 -29.14
CA LEU A 305 -21.16 -17.98 -28.11
C LEU A 305 -22.00 -16.88 -27.43
N PRO A 306 -23.35 -16.93 -27.48
CA PRO A 306 -24.20 -15.96 -26.78
C PRO A 306 -23.91 -15.87 -25.28
N GLU A 307 -23.61 -16.99 -24.65
CA GLU A 307 -23.32 -17.07 -23.22
C GLU A 307 -21.97 -16.44 -22.83
N ALA A 308 -21.12 -16.08 -23.79
CA ALA A 308 -19.90 -15.31 -23.54
C ALA A 308 -20.16 -13.84 -23.15
N GLU A 309 -21.41 -13.36 -23.25
CA GLU A 309 -21.85 -12.14 -22.54
C GLU A 309 -21.73 -12.29 -21.01
N THR A 310 -21.80 -13.52 -20.49
CA THR A 310 -21.60 -13.84 -19.05
C THR A 310 -20.13 -14.11 -18.68
N ALA A 311 -19.19 -13.86 -19.60
CA ALA A 311 -17.76 -14.12 -19.37
C ALA A 311 -17.14 -13.31 -18.23
N GLU A 312 -17.75 -12.20 -17.81
CA GLU A 312 -17.33 -11.37 -16.68
C GLU A 312 -18.52 -11.23 -15.73
N LEU A 313 -18.37 -11.68 -14.48
CA LEU A 313 -19.44 -11.62 -13.49
C LEU A 313 -19.38 -10.29 -12.72
N SER A 314 -20.51 -9.60 -12.67
CA SER A 314 -20.64 -8.22 -12.17
C SER A 314 -21.48 -8.06 -10.90
N GLY A 315 -22.02 -9.17 -10.36
CA GLY A 315 -22.81 -9.17 -9.12
C GLY A 315 -21.97 -8.95 -7.86
N GLU A 316 -22.62 -8.54 -6.76
CA GLU A 316 -21.96 -8.17 -5.49
C GLU A 316 -21.21 -9.31 -4.78
N LEU A 317 -21.38 -10.56 -5.24
CA LEU A 317 -20.68 -11.75 -4.76
C LEU A 317 -19.49 -12.15 -5.65
N ASP A 318 -19.38 -11.55 -6.83
CA ASP A 318 -18.41 -11.89 -7.87
C ASP A 318 -17.46 -10.74 -8.20
N ARG A 319 -17.92 -9.49 -7.98
CA ARG A 319 -17.14 -8.26 -8.12
C ARG A 319 -17.40 -7.32 -6.95
N PHE A 320 -16.43 -7.20 -6.04
CA PHE A 320 -16.55 -6.40 -4.82
C PHE A 320 -15.18 -5.99 -4.27
N THR A 321 -15.16 -5.04 -3.33
CA THR A 321 -13.94 -4.60 -2.65
C THR A 321 -14.00 -4.97 -1.17
N VAL A 322 -12.89 -5.48 -0.63
CA VAL A 322 -12.68 -5.65 0.82
C VAL A 322 -11.82 -4.50 1.32
N GLU A 323 -12.39 -3.64 2.18
CA GLU A 323 -11.67 -2.59 2.90
C GLU A 323 -10.81 -3.20 4.03
N ILE A 324 -9.50 -2.96 4.01
CA ILE A 324 -8.55 -3.54 4.97
C ILE A 324 -7.33 -2.62 5.15
N ASP A 325 -7.28 -1.90 6.29
CA ASP A 325 -6.06 -1.22 6.74
C ASP A 325 -4.99 -2.26 7.08
N PHE A 326 -4.18 -2.64 6.10
CA PHE A 326 -3.19 -3.71 6.23
C PHE A 326 -2.12 -3.39 7.29
N ARG A 327 -1.81 -2.10 7.48
CA ARG A 327 -0.86 -1.66 8.51
C ARG A 327 -1.42 -1.91 9.90
N ARG A 328 -2.67 -1.49 10.14
CA ARG A 328 -3.36 -1.70 11.42
C ARG A 328 -3.68 -3.17 11.66
N ARG A 329 -4.27 -3.86 10.68
CA ARG A 329 -4.72 -5.25 10.77
C ARG A 329 -3.58 -6.21 11.13
N PHE A 330 -2.36 -5.92 10.70
CA PHE A 330 -1.19 -6.77 10.94
C PHE A 330 -0.21 -6.20 11.99
N ALA A 331 -0.50 -5.05 12.60
CA ALA A 331 0.42 -4.37 13.53
C ALA A 331 0.85 -5.24 14.74
N GLY A 332 -0.02 -6.16 15.19
CA GLY A 332 0.23 -7.00 16.37
C GLY A 332 1.30 -8.09 16.18
N PHE A 333 1.57 -8.51 14.94
CA PHE A 333 2.48 -9.62 14.65
C PHE A 333 3.44 -9.37 13.48
N ALA A 334 3.09 -8.45 12.57
CA ALA A 334 3.86 -8.11 11.38
C ALA A 334 3.84 -6.58 11.11
N PRO A 335 4.40 -5.76 12.01
CA PRO A 335 4.45 -4.31 11.88
C PRO A 335 5.20 -3.89 10.61
N PRO A 336 4.87 -2.72 10.01
CA PRO A 336 5.51 -2.26 8.78
C PRO A 336 7.02 -2.03 9.00
N ALA A 337 7.83 -2.52 8.06
CA ALA A 337 9.26 -2.25 8.03
C ALA A 337 9.51 -0.82 7.51
N LEU A 338 9.38 0.15 8.42
CA LEU A 338 9.67 1.56 8.10
C LEU A 338 11.17 1.75 7.82
N PRO A 339 11.55 2.64 6.88
CA PRO A 339 12.93 3.09 6.74
C PRO A 339 13.50 3.55 8.10
N ALA A 340 14.79 3.37 8.34
CA ALA A 340 15.40 3.92 9.55
C ALA A 340 15.34 5.46 9.53
N SER A 341 15.02 6.06 10.68
CA SER A 341 15.05 7.53 10.86
C SER A 341 16.39 8.10 10.39
N ARG A 342 16.33 9.10 9.51
CA ARG A 342 17.52 9.77 8.99
C ARG A 342 17.92 10.89 9.95
N PRO A 343 19.19 10.97 10.39
CA PRO A 343 19.66 12.05 11.26
C PRO A 343 19.58 13.39 10.52
N ALA A 344 19.35 14.49 11.23
CA ALA A 344 19.11 15.79 10.61
C ALA A 344 20.16 16.17 9.55
N ARG A 345 21.45 15.99 9.86
CA ARG A 345 22.58 16.25 8.96
C ARG A 345 22.49 15.56 7.58
N ALA A 346 21.78 14.43 7.47
CA ALA A 346 21.62 13.70 6.21
C ALA A 346 20.55 14.32 5.29
N VAL A 347 19.70 15.20 5.82
CA VAL A 347 18.64 15.92 5.09
C VAL A 347 18.85 17.43 5.07
N LEU A 348 19.99 17.93 5.56
CA LEU A 348 20.42 19.32 5.38
C LEU A 348 21.12 19.48 4.02
N VAL A 349 20.38 19.98 3.04
CA VAL A 349 20.92 20.32 1.71
C VAL A 349 21.55 21.72 1.70
N ARG A 350 22.43 22.02 0.73
CA ARG A 350 22.97 23.37 0.57
C ARG A 350 21.84 24.40 0.48
N GLY A 351 21.87 25.39 1.36
CA GLY A 351 20.89 26.47 1.43
C GLY A 351 19.71 26.21 2.37
N THR A 352 19.68 25.14 3.17
CA THR A 352 18.64 24.99 4.20
C THR A 352 18.72 26.16 5.19
N ALA A 353 17.64 26.93 5.26
CA ALA A 353 17.49 28.11 6.09
C ALA A 353 16.99 27.76 7.50
N ALA A 354 16.04 26.82 7.59
CA ALA A 354 15.57 26.24 8.85
C ALA A 354 15.14 24.78 8.65
N TYR A 355 15.26 23.96 9.68
CA TYR A 355 14.72 22.59 9.69
C TYR A 355 14.32 22.18 11.10
N TRP A 356 13.04 21.84 11.26
CA TRP A 356 12.46 21.37 12.51
C TRP A 356 11.91 19.96 12.34
N ARG A 357 12.12 19.15 13.37
CA ARG A 357 11.60 17.78 13.52
C ARG A 357 11.20 17.60 14.97
N PHE A 358 10.26 16.71 15.23
CA PHE A 358 9.63 16.60 16.55
C PHE A 358 10.07 15.37 17.36
N ASP A 359 11.11 14.65 16.93
CA ASP A 359 11.72 13.60 17.75
C ASP A 359 12.77 14.17 18.74
N ARG A 360 13.51 13.30 19.43
CA ARG A 360 14.50 13.70 20.44
C ARG A 360 15.65 14.57 19.92
N GLU A 361 15.89 14.64 18.60
CA GLU A 361 16.93 15.53 18.03
C GLU A 361 16.45 16.99 18.03
N GLY A 362 15.21 17.23 17.60
CA GLY A 362 14.63 18.58 17.50
C GLY A 362 13.78 19.02 18.71
N LEU A 363 13.17 18.09 19.45
CA LEU A 363 12.26 18.39 20.57
C LEU A 363 12.61 17.54 21.81
N PRO A 364 13.75 17.77 22.49
CA PRO A 364 14.32 16.82 23.46
C PRO A 364 13.50 16.58 24.72
N SER A 365 12.60 17.52 25.07
CA SER A 365 11.73 17.44 26.26
C SER A 365 10.38 16.78 25.99
N ALA A 366 10.05 16.42 24.75
CA ALA A 366 8.78 15.79 24.43
C ALA A 366 8.79 14.27 24.66
N ALA A 367 7.67 13.79 25.17
CA ALA A 367 7.31 12.39 25.32
C ALA A 367 5.81 12.24 25.00
N ALA A 368 5.31 11.00 24.90
CA ALA A 368 3.90 10.73 24.62
C ALA A 368 2.95 11.49 25.57
N GLY A 369 2.11 12.36 25.00
CA GLY A 369 1.17 13.21 25.74
C GLY A 369 1.29 14.71 25.41
N PRO A 370 0.71 15.58 26.26
CA PRO A 370 0.71 17.04 26.08
C PRO A 370 2.10 17.67 25.96
N VAL A 371 2.21 18.68 25.09
CA VAL A 371 3.41 19.52 24.93
C VAL A 371 3.12 20.91 25.50
N ALA A 372 3.77 21.26 26.60
CA ALA A 372 3.47 22.50 27.33
C ALA A 372 3.92 23.79 26.58
N PRO A 373 3.26 24.94 26.83
CA PRO A 373 3.76 26.25 26.43
C PRO A 373 5.20 26.50 26.89
N GLY A 374 5.98 27.21 26.08
CA GLY A 374 7.39 27.50 26.35
C GLY A 374 8.35 26.36 26.00
N VAL A 375 7.86 25.18 25.61
CA VAL A 375 8.72 24.14 25.01
C VAL A 375 9.28 24.63 23.68
N VAL A 376 10.56 24.35 23.42
CA VAL A 376 11.29 24.84 22.23
C VAL A 376 11.62 23.68 21.29
N ALA A 377 11.12 23.76 20.04
CA ALA A 377 11.57 22.94 18.93
C ALA A 377 12.77 23.62 18.25
N ARG A 378 13.92 22.93 18.25
CA ARG A 378 15.20 23.46 17.77
C ARG A 378 15.27 23.53 16.25
N ASP A 379 15.82 24.61 15.72
CA ASP A 379 16.26 24.71 14.34
C ASP A 379 17.58 23.95 14.16
N LEU A 380 17.49 22.77 13.56
CA LEU A 380 18.63 21.86 13.39
C LEU A 380 19.61 22.28 12.29
N THR A 381 19.38 23.41 11.64
CA THR A 381 20.44 24.08 10.85
C THR A 381 21.44 24.83 11.73
N GLY A 382 21.07 25.20 12.95
CA GLY A 382 21.83 26.10 13.81
C GLY A 382 21.72 27.59 13.44
N ASN A 383 20.85 27.97 12.50
CA ASN A 383 20.67 29.36 12.05
C ASN A 383 19.85 30.25 13.02
N GLY A 384 19.45 29.74 14.18
CA GLY A 384 18.77 30.52 15.23
C GLY A 384 17.27 30.74 14.99
N ASN A 385 16.61 29.84 14.25
CA ASN A 385 15.16 29.92 13.98
C ASN A 385 14.35 28.96 14.86
N ASP A 386 14.75 28.78 16.12
CA ASP A 386 14.04 27.94 17.08
C ASP A 386 12.57 28.36 17.20
N LEU A 387 11.65 27.39 17.30
CA LEU A 387 10.23 27.62 17.49
C LEU A 387 9.83 27.36 18.94
N THR A 388 9.13 28.31 19.56
CA THR A 388 8.56 28.17 20.90
C THR A 388 7.07 27.84 20.82
N VAL A 389 6.62 26.88 21.62
CA VAL A 389 5.20 26.51 21.73
C VAL A 389 4.43 27.60 22.47
N GLU A 390 3.36 28.12 21.87
CA GLU A 390 2.39 29.02 22.50
C GLU A 390 0.99 28.40 22.35
N HIS A 391 0.17 28.42 23.42
CA HIS A 391 -1.25 28.07 23.32
C HIS A 391 -2.06 29.29 22.90
N LEU A 392 -3.03 29.07 22.01
CA LEU A 392 -4.00 30.08 21.61
C LEU A 392 -5.22 30.01 22.54
N HIS A 393 -5.76 31.17 22.90
CA HIS A 393 -6.99 31.29 23.70
C HIS A 393 -6.93 30.51 25.03
N ALA A 394 -8.09 30.15 25.59
CA ALA A 394 -8.20 29.32 26.80
C ALA A 394 -8.13 27.81 26.45
N SER A 395 -7.11 27.39 25.69
CA SER A 395 -6.97 25.99 25.27
C SER A 395 -6.50 25.05 26.38
N ALA A 396 -7.06 23.84 26.40
CA ALA A 396 -6.66 22.76 27.30
C ALA A 396 -5.23 22.24 27.02
N PRO A 397 -4.56 21.56 27.98
CA PRO A 397 -3.19 21.09 27.80
C PRO A 397 -2.97 20.16 26.60
N ASP A 398 -3.99 19.36 26.26
CA ASP A 398 -4.01 18.41 25.15
C ASP A 398 -4.31 19.03 23.78
N VAL A 399 -4.41 20.37 23.69
CA VAL A 399 -4.51 21.08 22.40
C VAL A 399 -3.30 20.85 21.49
N LEU A 400 -2.16 20.50 22.09
CA LEU A 400 -0.94 20.07 21.40
C LEU A 400 -0.37 18.83 22.09
N THR A 401 -0.27 17.72 21.36
CA THR A 401 0.27 16.46 21.88
C THR A 401 1.36 15.90 20.98
N TRP A 402 2.37 15.26 21.57
CA TRP A 402 3.41 14.55 20.84
C TRP A 402 2.98 13.12 20.49
N SER A 403 3.34 12.65 19.31
CA SER A 403 3.01 11.33 18.80
C SER A 403 4.19 10.64 18.10
N THR A 404 4.22 9.31 18.14
CA THR A 404 5.08 8.47 17.29
C THR A 404 4.50 8.22 15.89
N ASP A 405 3.27 8.65 15.62
CA ASP A 405 2.68 8.60 14.28
C ASP A 405 3.44 9.57 13.34
N HIS A 406 3.76 9.13 12.12
CA HIS A 406 4.54 9.90 11.14
C HIS A 406 4.35 9.33 9.73
N HIS A 407 4.69 10.12 8.70
CA HIS A 407 4.72 9.67 7.31
C HIS A 407 5.89 8.69 7.08
N ASP A 408 5.68 7.61 6.32
CA ASP A 408 6.64 6.48 6.23
C ASP A 408 7.99 6.82 5.56
N THR A 409 8.08 7.96 4.88
CA THR A 409 9.35 8.49 4.34
C THR A 409 9.84 9.76 5.06
N GLN A 410 9.17 10.18 6.14
CA GLN A 410 9.63 11.31 6.95
C GLN A 410 11.02 11.01 7.56
N PRO A 411 11.95 11.99 7.62
CA PRO A 411 13.25 11.77 8.24
C PRO A 411 13.17 11.43 9.74
N ALA A 412 12.29 12.07 10.51
CA ALA A 412 12.05 11.76 11.92
C ALA A 412 10.82 10.87 12.13
N HIS A 413 10.83 10.04 13.18
CA HIS A 413 9.74 9.13 13.50
C HIS A 413 8.84 9.69 14.62
N ALA A 414 8.42 10.94 14.48
CA ALA A 414 7.58 11.64 15.45
C ALA A 414 6.80 12.79 14.79
N SER A 415 5.72 13.22 15.42
CA SER A 415 4.91 14.36 15.02
C SER A 415 4.30 15.09 16.21
N LEU A 416 3.69 16.25 15.93
CA LEU A 416 2.82 16.97 16.85
C LEU A 416 1.38 16.93 16.32
N THR A 417 0.44 16.52 17.16
CA THR A 417 -1.00 16.55 16.88
C THR A 417 -1.62 17.77 17.54
N PHE A 418 -2.30 18.59 16.74
CA PHE A 418 -2.98 19.81 17.12
C PHE A 418 -4.50 19.56 17.15
N ALA A 419 -5.14 19.89 18.27
CA ALA A 419 -6.59 19.78 18.47
C ALA A 419 -7.30 21.15 18.38
N GLY A 420 -6.87 21.97 17.42
CA GLY A 420 -7.47 23.27 17.13
C GLY A 420 -8.94 23.19 16.67
N GLY A 421 -9.50 24.37 16.43
CA GLY A 421 -10.81 24.54 15.81
C GLY A 421 -11.57 25.74 16.35
N LYS A 422 -12.78 25.93 15.82
CA LYS A 422 -13.70 27.02 16.17
C LYS A 422 -14.69 26.62 17.28
N ALA A 423 -15.37 27.64 17.82
CA ALA A 423 -16.59 27.52 18.64
C ALA A 423 -16.52 26.45 19.76
N PRO A 424 -15.69 26.64 20.81
CA PRO A 424 -14.85 27.80 21.07
C PRO A 424 -13.53 27.74 20.28
N ASP A 425 -13.03 28.93 19.96
CA ASP A 425 -11.73 29.12 19.33
C ASP A 425 -10.61 28.59 20.23
N ARG A 426 -9.78 27.70 19.67
CA ARG A 426 -8.70 26.99 20.38
C ARG A 426 -7.59 26.60 19.42
N GLY A 427 -6.40 26.36 19.96
CA GLY A 427 -5.25 25.91 19.19
C GLY A 427 -3.92 26.06 19.93
N ALA A 428 -2.84 25.75 19.22
CA ALA A 428 -1.47 26.06 19.60
C ALA A 428 -0.67 26.42 18.35
N VAL A 429 0.39 27.19 18.52
CA VAL A 429 1.37 27.52 17.49
C VAL A 429 2.78 27.17 17.96
N LEU A 430 3.65 26.90 17.00
CA LEU A 430 5.10 26.88 17.19
C LEU A 430 5.67 28.09 16.46
N ARG A 431 6.26 29.03 17.20
CA ARG A 431 6.55 30.40 16.73
C ARG A 431 8.02 30.78 16.87
N THR A 432 8.60 31.41 15.84
CA THR A 432 9.98 31.90 15.95
C THR A 432 10.10 33.06 16.92
N ALA A 433 11.29 33.22 17.54
CA ALA A 433 11.62 34.44 18.26
C ALA A 433 11.51 35.68 17.33
N GLY A 434 11.14 36.84 17.88
CA GLY A 434 10.94 38.07 17.09
C GLY A 434 12.16 38.54 16.29
N ASN A 435 13.37 38.15 16.71
CA ASN A 435 14.65 38.45 16.04
C ASN A 435 15.22 37.27 15.22
N ALA A 436 14.48 36.18 15.03
CA ALA A 436 14.96 35.02 14.27
C ALA A 436 15.28 35.41 12.80
N PRO A 437 16.44 35.02 12.23
CA PRO A 437 16.85 35.45 10.89
C PRO A 437 15.83 35.13 9.78
N LEU A 438 15.11 34.01 9.87
CA LEU A 438 14.06 33.59 8.94
C LEU A 438 12.95 34.63 8.78
N ASN A 439 12.62 35.37 9.85
CA ASN A 439 11.55 36.37 9.86
C ASN A 439 11.75 37.41 8.75
N SER A 440 13.01 37.75 8.43
CA SER A 440 13.38 38.79 7.46
C SER A 440 13.86 38.25 6.11
N GLN A 441 13.84 36.93 5.88
CA GLN A 441 14.30 36.34 4.62
C GLN A 441 13.27 36.52 3.49
N LYS A 442 13.69 37.19 2.40
CA LYS A 442 12.86 37.46 1.22
C LYS A 442 12.94 36.41 0.11
N PHE A 443 13.93 35.52 0.15
CA PHE A 443 14.09 34.41 -0.81
C PHE A 443 14.00 34.79 -2.31
N GLU A 444 14.52 35.96 -2.72
CA GLU A 444 14.38 36.43 -4.12
C GLU A 444 15.08 35.55 -5.17
N SER A 445 16.01 34.69 -4.77
CA SER A 445 16.63 33.67 -5.64
C SER A 445 15.87 32.34 -5.67
N GLY A 446 14.67 32.30 -5.11
CA GLY A 446 13.85 31.09 -4.96
C GLY A 446 13.94 30.45 -3.58
N TYR A 447 13.00 29.54 -3.31
CA TYR A 447 12.88 28.81 -2.06
C TYR A 447 12.26 27.43 -2.26
N THR A 448 12.32 26.59 -1.24
CA THR A 448 11.50 25.39 -1.10
C THR A 448 11.03 25.30 0.35
N ILE A 449 9.72 25.23 0.57
CA ILE A 449 9.11 24.98 1.87
C ILE A 449 8.49 23.58 1.81
N GLU A 450 8.87 22.71 2.74
CA GLU A 450 8.37 21.34 2.83
C GLU A 450 7.80 21.08 4.21
N THR A 451 6.68 20.38 4.28
CA THR A 451 6.08 19.91 5.54
C THR A 451 5.35 18.58 5.32
N PHE A 452 5.23 17.78 6.39
CA PHE A 452 4.35 16.61 6.42
C PHE A 452 3.13 16.94 7.28
N LEU A 453 1.94 16.56 6.80
CA LEU A 453 0.70 16.78 7.54
C LEU A 453 -0.30 15.62 7.36
N LYS A 454 -1.16 15.42 8.35
CA LYS A 454 -2.22 14.40 8.36
C LYS A 454 -3.49 14.97 8.95
N LEU A 455 -4.60 14.84 8.22
CA LEU A 455 -5.92 15.18 8.75
C LEU A 455 -6.50 14.01 9.57
N PRO A 456 -7.21 14.25 10.69
CA PRO A 456 -7.83 13.18 11.47
C PRO A 456 -8.87 12.39 10.67
N SER A 457 -9.06 11.11 11.01
CA SER A 457 -10.16 10.29 10.50
C SER A 457 -10.93 9.67 11.67
N PRO A 458 -12.24 9.94 11.82
CA PRO A 458 -13.04 10.86 11.01
C PRO A 458 -12.59 12.33 11.17
N PHE A 459 -12.86 13.16 10.15
CA PHE A 459 -12.62 14.60 10.21
C PHE A 459 -13.93 15.30 10.63
N THR A 460 -13.98 15.82 11.85
CA THR A 460 -15.23 16.27 12.50
C THR A 460 -15.18 17.74 12.91
N GLY A 461 -16.23 18.49 12.58
CA GLY A 461 -16.38 19.91 12.90
C GLY A 461 -16.01 20.86 11.76
N ASP A 462 -16.26 22.16 11.94
CA ASP A 462 -15.79 23.20 11.02
C ASP A 462 -14.36 23.62 11.38
N HIS A 463 -13.43 23.33 10.47
CA HIS A 463 -12.04 23.76 10.50
C HIS A 463 -11.63 24.51 9.23
N ALA A 464 -12.60 25.03 8.47
CA ALA A 464 -12.36 25.71 7.21
C ALA A 464 -11.42 26.91 7.39
N PHE A 465 -10.39 27.00 6.55
CA PHE A 465 -9.31 27.99 6.59
C PHE A 465 -8.43 27.90 7.86
N MET A 466 -8.19 26.69 8.36
CA MET A 466 -7.15 26.47 9.37
C MET A 466 -5.75 26.58 8.74
N GLY A 467 -4.81 27.19 9.46
CA GLY A 467 -3.44 27.39 8.98
C GLY A 467 -2.52 26.24 9.33
N VAL A 468 -1.71 25.80 8.37
CA VAL A 468 -0.60 24.85 8.56
C VAL A 468 0.67 25.62 8.95
N LEU A 469 0.98 26.68 8.20
CA LEU A 469 2.10 27.58 8.46
C LEU A 469 1.83 28.98 7.89
N SER A 470 2.45 30.01 8.48
CA SER A 470 2.40 31.38 7.94
C SER A 470 3.57 32.24 8.44
N TRP A 471 3.85 33.34 7.74
CA TRP A 471 4.54 34.48 8.34
C TRP A 471 3.50 35.43 8.93
N GLU A 472 3.70 35.87 10.16
CA GLU A 472 2.91 36.95 10.74
C GLU A 472 3.09 38.24 9.94
N GLY A 473 2.02 39.02 9.84
CA GLY A 473 1.99 40.29 9.14
C GLY A 473 0.60 40.63 8.61
N ARG A 474 0.52 41.80 7.98
CA ARG A 474 -0.61 42.21 7.16
C ARG A 474 -0.10 42.60 5.78
N ALA A 475 -0.73 42.10 4.74
CA ALA A 475 -0.44 42.44 3.35
C ALA A 475 -0.47 43.97 3.14
N GLY A 476 -1.48 44.66 3.67
CA GLY A 476 -1.60 46.12 3.58
C GLY A 476 -0.46 46.87 4.27
N ASP A 477 -0.05 46.42 5.47
CA ASP A 477 1.12 46.99 6.17
C ASP A 477 2.46 46.68 5.44
N ALA A 478 2.45 45.78 4.46
CA ALA A 478 3.58 45.47 3.57
C ALA A 478 3.47 46.14 2.19
N GLY A 479 2.51 47.05 2.01
CA GLY A 479 2.26 47.75 0.74
C GLY A 479 1.65 46.86 -0.35
N LYS A 480 0.80 45.90 0.06
CA LYS A 480 0.10 44.97 -0.84
C LYS A 480 -1.41 45.11 -0.63
N HIS A 481 -2.13 45.55 -1.66
CA HIS A 481 -3.54 45.90 -1.61
C HIS A 481 -4.38 45.25 -2.73
N SER A 482 -3.72 44.56 -3.67
CA SER A 482 -4.38 43.97 -4.85
C SER A 482 -4.69 42.46 -4.70
N GLY A 483 -4.48 41.89 -3.51
CA GLY A 483 -4.86 40.51 -3.17
C GLY A 483 -6.26 40.42 -2.54
N TRP A 484 -6.59 39.27 -1.96
CA TRP A 484 -7.91 39.05 -1.34
C TRP A 484 -8.20 39.98 -0.13
N SER A 485 -7.21 40.24 0.74
CA SER A 485 -7.38 41.20 1.84
C SER A 485 -6.06 41.79 2.35
N ASP A 486 -6.08 43.08 2.70
CA ASP A 486 -5.00 43.77 3.41
C ASP A 486 -4.64 43.13 4.76
N ASP A 487 -5.59 42.43 5.40
CA ASP A 487 -5.44 41.84 6.75
C ASP A 487 -4.86 40.41 6.72
N GLU A 488 -4.60 39.82 5.54
CA GLU A 488 -3.93 38.52 5.39
C GLU A 488 -2.41 38.57 5.70
N PRO A 489 -1.80 37.43 6.08
CA PRO A 489 -0.35 37.31 6.15
C PRO A 489 0.27 37.41 4.75
N THR A 490 1.53 37.84 4.68
CA THR A 490 2.24 37.92 3.39
C THR A 490 2.62 36.56 2.79
N CYS A 491 2.52 35.46 3.56
CA CYS A 491 2.68 34.10 3.09
C CYS A 491 1.99 33.11 4.05
N SER A 492 1.19 32.18 3.52
CA SER A 492 0.54 31.12 4.31
C SER A 492 0.25 29.85 3.52
N LEU A 493 0.14 28.73 4.22
CA LEU A 493 -0.42 27.47 3.74
C LEU A 493 -1.62 27.13 4.63
N ASN A 494 -2.81 27.02 4.04
CA ASN A 494 -4.08 26.83 4.74
C ASN A 494 -4.81 25.58 4.22
N VAL A 495 -5.79 25.09 4.98
CA VAL A 495 -6.70 23.99 4.59
C VAL A 495 -8.14 24.53 4.51
N SER A 496 -8.78 24.43 3.34
CA SER A 496 -10.17 24.86 3.14
C SER A 496 -11.19 23.93 3.80
N GLY A 497 -12.47 24.30 3.83
CA GLY A 497 -13.55 23.43 4.34
C GLY A 497 -13.70 22.12 3.56
N GLU A 498 -13.38 22.14 2.27
CA GLU A 498 -13.34 20.98 1.37
C GLU A 498 -12.04 20.15 1.53
N ARG A 499 -11.15 20.53 2.46
CA ARG A 499 -9.80 19.98 2.67
C ARG A 499 -8.81 20.26 1.52
N PHE A 500 -8.97 21.35 0.78
CA PHE A 500 -7.99 21.74 -0.24
C PHE A 500 -6.87 22.53 0.43
N LEU A 501 -5.62 22.23 0.08
CA LEU A 501 -4.49 23.07 0.46
C LEU A 501 -4.50 24.35 -0.39
N GLN A 502 -4.41 25.50 0.28
CA GLN A 502 -4.28 26.81 -0.32
C GLN A 502 -2.93 27.40 0.08
N PHE A 503 -2.02 27.60 -0.87
CA PHE A 503 -0.79 28.35 -0.64
C PHE A 503 -0.93 29.77 -1.20
N VAL A 504 -0.87 30.77 -0.31
CA VAL A 504 -0.94 32.19 -0.63
C VAL A 504 0.44 32.80 -0.40
N VAL A 505 0.92 33.63 -1.33
CA VAL A 505 2.17 34.38 -1.16
C VAL A 505 2.07 35.75 -1.84
N TYR A 506 2.54 36.78 -1.15
CA TYR A 506 2.71 38.13 -1.67
C TYR A 506 4.18 38.35 -2.08
N PRO A 507 4.51 38.30 -3.39
CA PRO A 507 5.89 38.32 -3.86
C PRO A 507 6.52 39.71 -3.73
N VAL A 508 7.84 39.80 -3.73
CA VAL A 508 8.55 41.08 -3.54
C VAL A 508 8.18 42.14 -4.59
N PRO A 509 8.29 41.88 -5.92
CA PRO A 509 8.17 42.94 -6.93
C PRO A 509 6.74 43.34 -7.31
N VAL A 510 5.73 42.52 -7.00
CA VAL A 510 4.34 42.72 -7.48
C VAL A 510 3.37 42.91 -6.32
N ASP A 511 2.41 43.79 -6.48
CA ASP A 511 1.21 43.82 -5.64
C ASP A 511 0.20 42.82 -6.20
N ALA A 512 0.25 41.59 -5.69
CA ALA A 512 -0.62 40.47 -6.02
C ALA A 512 -0.41 39.33 -4.99
N ASP A 513 -1.35 38.41 -4.93
CA ASP A 513 -1.40 37.23 -4.04
C ASP A 513 -1.46 35.89 -4.82
N PRO A 514 -0.53 35.59 -5.75
CA PRO A 514 -0.54 34.38 -6.59
C PRO A 514 -0.77 33.08 -5.79
N THR A 515 -2.04 32.65 -5.76
CA THR A 515 -2.52 31.57 -4.90
C THR A 515 -2.59 30.24 -5.64
N SER A 516 -2.06 29.18 -5.03
CA SER A 516 -2.09 27.81 -5.55
C SER A 516 -3.04 26.92 -4.73
N TRP A 517 -3.77 26.01 -5.40
CA TRP A 517 -4.85 25.21 -4.80
C TRP A 517 -4.72 23.72 -5.13
N SER A 518 -4.59 22.85 -4.13
CA SER A 518 -4.56 21.40 -4.35
C SER A 518 -5.95 20.82 -4.65
N HIS A 519 -6.01 19.49 -4.81
CA HIS A 519 -7.23 18.71 -4.61
C HIS A 519 -7.49 18.52 -3.10
N ALA A 520 -8.67 17.99 -2.72
CA ALA A 520 -8.94 17.62 -1.33
C ALA A 520 -7.95 16.56 -0.83
N ILE A 521 -7.19 16.85 0.23
CA ILE A 521 -6.29 15.86 0.83
C ILE A 521 -7.08 14.82 1.64
N PRO A 522 -6.65 13.55 1.65
CA PRO A 522 -7.36 12.48 2.36
C PRO A 522 -7.29 12.64 3.88
N VAL A 523 -8.28 12.04 4.56
CA VAL A 523 -8.32 11.90 6.01
C VAL A 523 -7.59 10.61 6.43
N GLY A 524 -6.98 10.60 7.62
CA GLY A 524 -6.30 9.44 8.19
C GLY A 524 -4.96 9.07 7.54
N ARG A 525 -4.64 9.64 6.37
CA ARG A 525 -3.38 9.46 5.66
C ARG A 525 -2.45 10.64 5.92
N TRP A 526 -1.16 10.35 6.05
CA TRP A 526 -0.12 11.38 5.96
C TRP A 526 0.08 11.82 4.51
N THR A 527 0.42 13.10 4.34
CA THR A 527 0.72 13.72 3.06
C THR A 527 1.97 14.60 3.18
N HIS A 528 2.87 14.49 2.21
CA HIS A 528 3.99 15.41 2.04
C HIS A 528 3.56 16.58 1.15
N VAL A 529 3.89 17.79 1.56
CA VAL A 529 3.68 19.01 0.77
C VAL A 529 5.02 19.67 0.52
N ALA A 530 5.32 20.01 -0.74
CA ALA A 530 6.49 20.79 -1.12
C ALA A 530 6.08 21.97 -1.99
N ILE A 531 6.43 23.17 -1.57
CA ILE A 531 6.18 24.43 -2.28
C ILE A 531 7.53 24.93 -2.79
N VAL A 532 7.76 24.81 -4.10
CA VAL A 532 9.03 25.13 -4.76
C VAL A 532 8.89 26.43 -5.53
N ASN A 533 9.75 27.40 -5.26
CA ASN A 533 9.84 28.64 -5.99
C ASN A 533 11.19 28.76 -6.70
N ASP A 534 11.17 28.96 -8.02
CA ASP A 534 12.38 29.04 -8.86
C ASP A 534 12.98 30.46 -8.99
N GLY A 535 12.55 31.39 -8.14
CA GLY A 535 12.87 32.82 -8.24
C GLY A 535 11.99 33.59 -9.23
N ARG A 536 11.02 32.92 -9.90
CA ARG A 536 10.05 33.55 -10.80
C ARG A 536 8.62 33.06 -10.59
N ARG A 537 8.42 31.78 -10.28
CA ARG A 537 7.11 31.14 -10.11
C ARG A 537 7.14 30.12 -8.99
N THR A 538 5.98 29.93 -8.36
CA THR A 538 5.76 28.90 -7.34
C THR A 538 5.08 27.68 -7.96
N THR A 539 5.58 26.49 -7.65
CA THR A 539 4.96 25.20 -7.95
C THR A 539 4.80 24.39 -6.67
N THR A 540 3.57 24.06 -6.33
CA THR A 540 3.20 23.19 -5.21
C THR A 540 3.09 21.75 -5.68
N TYR A 541 3.59 20.84 -4.84
CA TYR A 541 3.55 19.41 -4.98
C TYR A 541 2.86 18.79 -3.75
N VAL A 542 2.06 17.76 -3.98
CA VAL A 542 1.40 16.95 -2.96
C VAL A 542 1.79 15.50 -3.21
N ASP A 543 2.37 14.83 -2.21
CA ASP A 543 2.95 13.49 -2.31
C ASP A 543 3.91 13.34 -3.52
N GLY A 544 4.72 14.38 -3.75
CA GLY A 544 5.66 14.48 -4.88
C GLY A 544 5.02 14.79 -6.25
N ALA A 545 3.70 14.77 -6.38
CA ALA A 545 2.98 15.08 -7.61
C ALA A 545 2.65 16.57 -7.73
N LYS A 546 2.94 17.19 -8.89
CA LYS A 546 2.62 18.60 -9.16
C LYS A 546 1.11 18.81 -9.22
N ILE A 547 0.58 19.79 -8.49
CA ILE A 547 -0.85 20.12 -8.53
C ILE A 547 -1.25 20.87 -9.83
N ALA A 548 -2.52 20.76 -10.22
CA ALA A 548 -3.02 21.41 -11.43
C ALA A 548 -3.13 22.94 -11.28
N ARG A 549 -3.75 23.44 -10.21
CA ARG A 549 -3.98 24.89 -9.97
C ARG A 549 -2.78 25.53 -9.27
N ASN A 550 -1.65 25.60 -9.99
CA ASN A 550 -0.51 26.44 -9.61
C ASN A 550 -0.69 27.86 -10.20
N ALA A 551 -0.35 28.89 -9.43
CA ALA A 551 -0.46 30.28 -9.88
C ALA A 551 0.48 30.57 -11.07
N ALA A 552 -0.03 31.23 -12.11
CA ALA A 552 0.73 31.55 -13.32
C ALA A 552 1.49 32.90 -13.25
N GLY A 553 1.15 33.74 -12.27
CA GLY A 553 1.73 35.08 -12.07
C GLY A 553 3.21 35.04 -11.67
N GLU A 554 3.88 36.20 -11.76
CA GLU A 554 5.22 36.35 -11.19
C GLU A 554 5.16 36.21 -9.67
N SER A 555 6.08 35.42 -9.13
CA SER A 555 6.18 35.13 -7.70
C SER A 555 7.63 35.16 -7.23
N ARG A 556 8.37 36.25 -7.48
CA ARG A 556 9.76 36.35 -6.99
C ARG A 556 9.78 36.57 -5.47
N GLY A 557 10.26 35.56 -4.74
CA GLY A 557 10.47 35.63 -3.29
C GLY A 557 9.19 35.79 -2.46
N ILE A 558 9.36 36.25 -1.23
CA ILE A 558 8.32 36.49 -0.23
C ILE A 558 8.50 37.92 0.30
N THR A 559 7.43 38.72 0.28
CA THR A 559 7.42 39.99 1.02
C THR A 559 7.33 39.69 2.50
N THR A 560 8.20 40.28 3.32
CA THR A 560 8.14 40.13 4.77
C THR A 560 8.37 41.45 5.48
N GLN A 561 7.77 41.56 6.66
CA GLN A 561 7.86 42.68 7.59
C GLN A 561 8.84 42.42 8.74
N GLY A 562 9.62 41.32 8.69
CA GLY A 562 10.51 40.91 9.78
C GLY A 562 9.79 40.33 11.01
N ARG A 563 8.53 39.92 10.83
CA ARG A 563 7.68 39.33 11.88
C ARG A 563 7.84 37.80 11.96
N PRO A 564 7.45 37.17 13.08
CA PRO A 564 7.63 35.73 13.29
C PRO A 564 7.04 34.83 12.19
N PHE A 565 7.67 33.69 12.00
CA PHE A 565 7.13 32.54 11.29
C PHE A 565 6.45 31.59 12.29
N VAL A 566 5.32 31.00 11.90
CA VAL A 566 4.57 30.04 12.72
C VAL A 566 4.23 28.75 11.98
N LEU A 567 4.18 27.66 12.75
CA LEU A 567 3.48 26.42 12.41
C LEU A 567 2.22 26.30 13.28
N GLY A 568 1.18 25.66 12.75
CA GLY A 568 -0.04 25.30 13.50
C GLY A 568 -1.14 26.36 13.53
N ALA A 569 -0.96 27.53 12.92
CA ALA A 569 -2.04 28.47 12.64
C ALA A 569 -1.71 29.47 11.53
N THR A 570 -2.74 30.17 11.07
CA THR A 570 -2.66 31.36 10.22
C THR A 570 -3.48 32.46 10.89
N GLN A 571 -2.94 33.68 10.93
CA GLN A 571 -3.62 34.84 11.49
C GLN A 571 -4.42 35.61 10.43
N PHE A 572 -5.40 36.38 10.87
CA PHE A 572 -6.07 37.42 10.10
C PHE A 572 -6.17 38.69 10.96
N ALA A 573 -5.89 39.85 10.39
CA ALA A 573 -5.86 41.14 11.12
C ALA A 573 -4.99 41.11 12.40
N LEU A 574 -3.81 40.47 12.32
CA LEU A 574 -2.88 40.22 13.45
C LEU A 574 -3.47 39.38 14.62
N ARG A 575 -4.47 38.55 14.37
CA ARG A 575 -5.08 37.66 15.38
C ARG A 575 -5.25 36.24 14.85
N TYR A 576 -5.02 35.24 15.69
CA TYR A 576 -5.38 33.86 15.39
C TYR A 576 -6.84 33.61 15.76
N GLY A 577 -7.65 33.15 14.80
CA GLY A 577 -8.99 32.63 15.06
C GLY A 577 -8.89 31.21 15.63
N GLN A 578 -8.61 30.24 14.77
CA GLN A 578 -8.40 28.84 15.16
C GLN A 578 -6.93 28.41 14.98
N GLY A 579 -6.49 27.41 15.74
CA GLY A 579 -5.31 26.61 15.37
C GLY A 579 -5.65 25.49 14.38
N PHE A 580 -4.61 24.78 13.95
CA PHE A 580 -4.68 23.60 13.09
C PHE A 580 -5.40 22.43 13.78
N TYR A 581 -6.11 21.62 12.99
CA TYR A 581 -6.74 20.37 13.42
C TYR A 581 -6.19 19.20 12.60
N GLY A 582 -5.24 18.48 13.20
CA GLY A 582 -4.47 17.41 12.56
C GLY A 582 -3.06 17.30 13.09
N SER A 583 -2.24 16.48 12.45
CA SER A 583 -0.84 16.27 12.85
C SER A 583 0.12 16.91 11.86
N LEU A 584 1.20 17.53 12.37
CA LEU A 584 2.32 18.06 11.60
C LEU A 584 3.61 17.32 11.96
N GLY A 585 4.41 17.03 10.93
CA GLY A 585 5.71 16.39 11.04
C GLY A 585 6.86 17.31 10.61
N ASP A 586 7.96 16.71 10.16
CA ASP A 586 9.17 17.42 9.72
C ASP A 586 8.84 18.60 8.81
N THR A 587 9.42 19.77 9.10
CA THR A 587 9.26 20.98 8.29
C THR A 587 10.62 21.57 7.95
N ARG A 588 10.91 21.76 6.66
CA ARG A 588 12.19 22.25 6.14
C ARG A 588 11.98 23.44 5.21
N ILE A 589 12.78 24.49 5.39
CA ILE A 589 12.82 25.65 4.50
C ILE A 589 14.22 25.74 3.90
N VAL A 590 14.31 25.84 2.57
CA VAL A 590 15.56 25.94 1.81
C VAL A 590 15.53 27.19 0.94
N ALA A 591 16.58 28.00 0.97
CA ALA A 591 16.73 29.24 0.20
C ALA A 591 17.14 29.00 -1.28
N ARG A 592 16.52 28.01 -1.92
CA ARG A 592 16.56 27.74 -3.37
C ARG A 592 15.44 26.79 -3.78
N ALA A 593 15.16 26.69 -5.07
CA ALA A 593 14.38 25.58 -5.60
C ALA A 593 15.09 24.23 -5.40
N LEU A 594 14.32 23.22 -4.98
CA LEU A 594 14.69 21.81 -4.99
C LEU A 594 13.99 21.09 -6.14
N ARG A 595 14.65 20.05 -6.67
CA ARG A 595 13.97 19.05 -7.52
C ARG A 595 13.26 18.02 -6.62
N PRO A 596 12.25 17.28 -7.12
CA PRO A 596 11.60 16.21 -6.35
C PRO A 596 12.56 15.15 -5.79
N SER A 597 13.68 14.88 -6.46
CA SER A 597 14.74 13.98 -5.97
C SER A 597 15.56 14.53 -4.79
N GLU A 598 15.36 15.78 -4.39
CA GLU A 598 15.99 16.41 -3.22
C GLU A 598 14.99 16.64 -2.08
N PHE A 599 13.70 16.33 -2.27
CA PHE A 599 12.66 16.45 -1.26
C PHE A 599 12.92 15.54 -0.06
N LEU A 600 12.33 15.85 1.10
CA LEU A 600 12.40 15.03 2.29
C LEU A 600 11.87 13.60 2.05
N THR A 601 10.94 13.40 1.12
CA THR A 601 10.41 12.07 0.75
C THR A 601 11.37 11.22 -0.08
N ALA A 602 12.41 11.81 -0.69
CA ALA A 602 13.36 11.09 -1.52
C ALA A 602 14.21 10.13 -0.68
N ARG A 603 14.35 8.88 -1.16
CA ARG A 603 15.33 7.92 -0.66
C ARG A 603 16.65 8.18 -1.39
N GLY A 604 17.74 8.32 -0.63
CA GLY A 604 19.08 8.59 -1.14
C GLY A 604 19.86 7.33 -1.48
#